data_AF-A0A662FPR6-F1
#
_entry.id   AF-A0A662FPR6-F1
#
_cell.length_a   1.000
_cell.length_b   1.000
_cell.length_c   1.000
_cell.angle_alpha   90.00
_cell.angle_beta   90.00
_cell.angle_gamma   90.00
#
_symmetry.space_group_name_H-M   'P 1'
#
loop_
_entity.id
_entity.type
_entity.pdbx_description
1 polymer ?
#
loop_
_entity_poly.entity_id
_entity_poly.type
_entity_poly.pdbx_seq_one_letter_code
_entity_poly.pdbx_strand_id
1 'polypeptide(L)'
;MLGLHDLIKLSKLIYSMKKKWIAVINKYGLPGGIYPKLKAFLEDKGVKYLLVPYDLNLVKAYMNGKTVIMEYPETESSKAIINLGEKIEKGEF
;
A
#
# COMPACT_ATOMS: atom_id res chain seq x y z
N MET A 1 -9.55 2.44 -15.94
CA MET A 1 -9.70 3.21 -14.69
C MET A 1 -8.36 3.88 -14.41
N LEU A 2 -8.34 5.18 -14.10
CA LEU A 2 -7.15 6.03 -14.16
C LEU A 2 -5.98 5.52 -13.30
N GLY A 3 -6.23 5.13 -12.04
CA GLY A 3 -5.15 4.73 -11.12
C GLY A 3 -4.30 3.52 -11.56
N LEU A 4 -4.89 2.48 -12.16
CA LEU A 4 -4.11 1.33 -12.67
C LEU A 4 -3.30 1.72 -13.91
N HIS A 5 -3.83 2.58 -14.76
CA HIS A 5 -3.12 3.06 -15.95
C HIS A 5 -1.88 3.87 -15.56
N ASP A 6 -2.02 4.71 -14.54
CA ASP A 6 -0.91 5.50 -14.01
C ASP A 6 0.16 4.60 -13.38
N LEU A 7 -0.24 3.56 -12.65
CA LEU A 7 0.68 2.54 -12.14
C LEU A 7 1.42 1.82 -13.28
N ILE A 8 0.72 1.42 -14.35
CA ILE A 8 1.33 0.75 -15.51
C ILE A 8 2.35 1.67 -16.19
N LYS A 9 2.07 2.97 -16.30
CA LYS A 9 3.03 3.93 -16.85
C LYS A 9 4.24 4.09 -15.95
N LEU A 10 4.02 4.26 -14.65
CA LEU A 10 5.10 4.40 -13.67
C LEU A 10 5.98 3.14 -13.63
N SER A 11 5.38 1.95 -13.68
CA SER A 11 6.14 0.69 -13.67
C SER A 11 7.08 0.60 -14.87
N LYS A 12 6.65 1.04 -16.07
CA LYS A 12 7.53 1.07 -17.26
C LYS A 12 8.77 1.94 -17.03
N LEU A 13 8.61 3.09 -16.39
CA LEU A 13 9.73 3.96 -16.02
C LEU A 13 10.66 3.27 -15.02
N ILE A 14 10.11 2.69 -13.94
CA ILE A 14 10.90 1.97 -12.92
C ILE A 14 11.71 0.83 -13.56
N TYR A 15 11.10 0.06 -14.46
CA TYR A 15 11.78 -1.03 -15.17
C TYR A 15 12.90 -0.52 -16.09
N SER A 16 12.72 0.60 -16.80
CA SER A 16 13.79 1.21 -17.59
C SER A 16 14.99 1.63 -16.76
N MET A 17 14.76 2.00 -15.50
CA MET A 17 15.81 2.35 -14.53
C MET A 17 16.48 1.13 -13.89
N LYS A 18 16.00 -0.10 -14.19
CA LYS A 18 16.44 -1.37 -13.60
C LYS A 18 16.39 -1.36 -12.07
N LYS A 19 15.38 -0.68 -11.50
CA LYS A 19 15.17 -0.62 -10.04
C LYS A 19 14.11 -1.63 -9.60
N LYS A 20 14.34 -2.23 -8.44
CA LYS A 20 13.33 -3.01 -7.73
C LYS A 20 12.34 -2.06 -7.06
N TRP A 21 11.11 -2.51 -6.93
CA TRP A 21 10.05 -1.76 -6.25
C TRP A 21 9.02 -2.70 -5.64
N ILE A 22 8.28 -2.17 -4.68
CA ILE A 22 7.13 -2.83 -4.06
C ILE A 22 5.91 -1.94 -4.17
N ALA A 23 4.72 -2.52 -4.08
CA ALA A 23 3.48 -1.76 -4.03
C ALA A 23 2.90 -1.75 -2.61
N VAL A 24 2.48 -0.58 -2.14
CA VAL A 24 1.66 -0.45 -0.92
C VAL A 24 0.24 -0.08 -1.35
N ILE A 25 -0.69 -0.99 -1.11
CA ILE A 25 -2.08 -0.83 -1.52
C ILE A 25 -2.89 -0.29 -0.34
N ASN A 26 -3.17 1.00 -0.39
CA ASN A 26 -3.92 1.71 0.66
C ASN A 26 -5.44 1.58 0.47
N LYS A 27 -6.18 1.78 1.58
CA LYS A 27 -7.65 1.75 1.65
C LYS A 27 -8.26 0.41 1.24
N TYR A 28 -7.54 -0.69 1.49
CA TYR A 28 -8.00 -2.04 1.20
C TYR A 28 -9.31 -2.38 1.92
N GLY A 29 -10.15 -3.22 1.29
CA GLY A 29 -11.42 -3.67 1.86
C GLY A 29 -12.65 -2.85 1.47
N LEU A 30 -12.49 -1.75 0.72
CA LEU A 30 -13.63 -0.97 0.20
C LEU A 30 -14.29 -1.66 -1.01
N PRO A 31 -15.65 -1.70 -1.08
CA PRO A 31 -16.37 -2.28 -2.20
C PRO A 31 -16.19 -1.47 -3.49
N GLY A 32 -16.39 -2.12 -4.64
CA GLY A 32 -16.38 -1.47 -5.95
C GLY A 32 -15.00 -1.10 -6.51
N GLY A 33 -13.92 -1.64 -5.93
CA GLY A 33 -12.54 -1.35 -6.34
C GLY A 33 -12.01 -2.16 -7.53
N ILE A 34 -10.87 -1.75 -8.06
CA ILE A 34 -10.09 -2.47 -9.09
C ILE A 34 -9.14 -3.52 -8.53
N TYR A 35 -9.30 -3.89 -7.25
CA TYR A 35 -8.38 -4.78 -6.54
C TYR A 35 -8.05 -6.07 -7.30
N PRO A 36 -9.02 -6.79 -7.90
CA PRO A 36 -8.70 -8.01 -8.66
C PRO A 36 -7.75 -7.74 -9.83
N LYS A 37 -7.99 -6.64 -10.58
CA LYS A 37 -7.15 -6.25 -11.73
C LYS A 37 -5.77 -5.76 -11.28
N LEU A 38 -5.72 -5.00 -10.19
CA LEU A 38 -4.46 -4.53 -9.60
C LEU A 38 -3.62 -5.70 -9.10
N LYS A 39 -4.22 -6.64 -8.36
CA LYS A 39 -3.58 -7.86 -7.86
C LYS A 39 -3.02 -8.70 -9.01
N ALA A 40 -3.83 -8.97 -10.02
CA ALA A 40 -3.40 -9.70 -11.21
C ALA A 40 -2.21 -9.02 -11.91
N PHE A 41 -2.22 -7.69 -12.04
CA PHE A 41 -1.11 -6.94 -12.62
C PHE A 41 0.18 -7.06 -11.80
N LEU A 42 0.10 -6.91 -10.46
CA LEU A 42 1.27 -7.01 -9.59
C LEU A 42 1.86 -8.42 -9.58
N GLU A 43 1.00 -9.44 -9.56
CA GLU A 43 1.39 -10.86 -9.60
C GLU A 43 2.03 -11.23 -10.94
N ASP A 44 1.45 -10.82 -12.08
CA ASP A 44 2.02 -11.00 -13.43
C ASP A 44 3.42 -10.38 -13.53
N LYS A 45 3.66 -9.28 -12.80
CA LYS A 45 4.95 -8.58 -12.80
C LYS A 45 5.91 -9.04 -11.71
N GLY A 46 5.53 -10.02 -10.88
CA GLY A 46 6.34 -10.50 -9.75
C GLY A 46 6.64 -9.40 -8.71
N VAL A 47 5.76 -8.40 -8.61
CA VAL A 47 5.93 -7.26 -7.69
C VAL A 47 5.33 -7.63 -6.34
N LYS A 48 6.17 -7.63 -5.30
CA LYS A 48 5.70 -7.80 -3.91
C LYS A 48 4.81 -6.63 -3.51
N TYR A 49 3.77 -6.91 -2.75
CA TYR A 49 2.86 -5.88 -2.26
C TYR A 49 2.39 -6.13 -0.84
N LEU A 50 1.99 -5.04 -0.18
CA LEU A 50 1.39 -5.03 1.15
C LEU A 50 0.06 -4.28 1.12
N LEU A 51 -0.84 -4.66 2.02
CA LEU A 51 -2.18 -4.09 2.13
C LEU A 51 -2.26 -3.24 3.39
N VAL A 52 -2.78 -2.02 3.26
CA VAL A 52 -3.19 -1.18 4.39
C VAL A 52 -4.71 -1.00 4.30
N PRO A 53 -5.48 -1.56 5.26
CA PRO A 53 -6.93 -1.51 5.22
C PRO A 53 -7.44 -0.06 5.34
N TYR A 54 -8.64 0.17 4.82
CA TYR A 54 -9.35 1.41 5.11
C TYR A 54 -9.73 1.45 6.60
N ASP A 55 -9.44 2.56 7.25
CA ASP A 55 -9.67 2.74 8.68
C ASP A 55 -10.08 4.18 8.97
N LEU A 56 -11.23 4.36 9.62
CA LEU A 56 -11.71 5.67 10.06
C LEU A 56 -10.83 6.28 11.15
N ASN A 57 -10.17 5.46 11.96
CA ASN A 57 -9.25 5.93 12.99
C ASN A 57 -8.00 6.56 12.38
N LEU A 58 -7.55 6.09 11.22
CA LEU A 58 -6.49 6.73 10.45
C LEU A 58 -6.89 8.14 10.03
N VAL A 59 -8.12 8.31 9.55
CA VAL A 59 -8.66 9.64 9.18
C VAL A 59 -8.76 10.55 10.41
N LYS A 60 -9.27 10.04 11.54
CA LYS A 60 -9.39 10.81 12.80
C LYS A 60 -8.03 11.26 13.33
N ALA A 61 -7.04 10.35 13.39
CA ALA A 61 -5.69 10.68 13.84
C ALA A 61 -5.08 11.80 12.97
N TYR A 62 -5.24 11.67 11.64
CA TYR A 62 -4.76 12.68 10.69
C TYR A 62 -5.41 14.05 10.92
N MET A 63 -6.73 14.11 11.14
CA MET A 63 -7.44 15.35 11.46
C MET A 63 -6.95 16.01 12.74
N ASN A 64 -6.42 15.23 13.68
CA ASN A 64 -5.86 15.71 14.94
C ASN A 64 -4.35 16.01 14.86
N GLY A 65 -3.74 15.93 13.66
CA GLY A 65 -2.30 16.13 13.48
C GLY A 65 -1.44 15.04 14.12
N LYS A 66 -1.99 13.84 14.30
CA LYS A 66 -1.32 12.66 14.87
C LYS A 66 -1.21 11.55 13.83
N THR A 67 -0.31 10.60 14.07
CA THR A 67 -0.26 9.36 13.29
C THR A 67 -1.20 8.32 13.89
N VAL A 68 -1.77 7.45 13.05
CA VAL A 68 -2.66 6.38 13.52
C VAL A 68 -1.95 5.42 14.48
N ILE A 69 -0.64 5.21 14.29
CA ILE A 69 0.18 4.36 15.16
C ILE A 69 0.25 4.92 16.59
N MET A 70 0.37 6.24 16.73
CA MET A 70 0.45 6.88 18.06
C MET A 70 -0.92 6.95 18.74
N GLU A 71 -1.97 7.27 17.99
CA GLU A 71 -3.30 7.55 18.55
C GLU A 71 -4.15 6.28 18.71
N TYR A 72 -4.01 5.33 17.78
CA TYR A 72 -4.82 4.11 17.69
C TYR A 72 -3.93 2.89 17.36
N PRO A 73 -2.99 2.51 18.25
CA PRO A 73 -1.98 1.48 17.97
C PRO A 73 -2.57 0.09 17.67
N GLU A 74 -3.72 -0.23 18.26
CA GLU A 74 -4.34 -1.56 18.16
C GLU A 74 -5.16 -1.79 16.88
N THR A 75 -5.29 -0.78 16.02
CA THR A 75 -6.05 -0.88 14.78
C THR A 75 -5.31 -1.70 13.73
N GLU A 76 -6.06 -2.32 12.82
CA GLU A 76 -5.49 -3.10 11.72
C GLU A 76 -4.64 -2.24 10.77
N SER A 77 -4.99 -0.96 10.60
CA SER A 77 -4.18 -0.04 9.81
C SER A 77 -2.84 0.28 10.49
N SER A 78 -2.83 0.51 11.81
CA SER A 78 -1.60 0.68 12.59
C SER A 78 -0.69 -0.55 12.50
N LYS A 79 -1.24 -1.75 12.75
CA LYS A 79 -0.48 -3.01 12.64
C LYS A 79 0.09 -3.22 11.23
N ALA A 80 -0.69 -2.93 10.19
CA ALA A 80 -0.23 -3.03 8.81
C ALA A 80 0.91 -2.07 8.48
N ILE A 81 0.86 -0.83 8.96
CA ILE A 81 1.92 0.18 8.75
C ILE A 81 3.18 -0.18 9.55
N ILE A 82 3.05 -0.66 10.79
CA ILE A 82 4.19 -1.16 11.58
C ILE A 82 4.88 -2.31 10.85
N ASN A 83 4.12 -3.31 10.41
CA ASN A 83 4.66 -4.43 9.63
C ASN A 83 5.32 -3.98 8.31
N LEU A 84 4.76 -2.98 7.62
CA LEU A 84 5.40 -2.37 6.45
C LEU A 84 6.77 -1.78 6.81
N GLY A 85 6.85 -1.02 7.91
CA GLY A 85 8.09 -0.43 8.40
C GLY A 85 9.15 -1.48 8.72
N GLU A 86 8.79 -2.52 9.48
CA GLU A 86 9.69 -3.61 9.84
C GLU A 86 10.24 -4.34 8.61
N LYS A 87 9.40 -4.59 7.60
CA LYS A 87 9.84 -5.26 6.37
C LYS A 87 10.79 -4.42 5.55
N ILE A 88 10.61 -3.10 5.54
CA ILE A 88 11.52 -2.17 4.87
C ILE A 88 12.87 -2.17 5.57
N GLU A 89 12.88 -2.10 6.90
CA GLU A 89 14.10 -2.11 7.72
C GLU A 89 14.88 -3.42 7.55
N LYS A 90 14.19 -4.56 7.55
CA LYS A 90 14.79 -5.90 7.37
C LYS A 90 15.15 -6.24 5.91
N GLY A 91 14.72 -5.43 4.94
CA GLY A 91 14.95 -5.68 3.52
C GLY A 91 14.26 -6.94 2.97
N GLU A 92 13.08 -7.30 3.48
CA GLU A 92 12.37 -8.55 3.13
C GLU A 92 11.69 -8.53 1.73
N PHE A 93 12.09 -7.61 0.86
CA PHE A 93 11.48 -7.36 -0.46
C PHE A 93 12.39 -7.68 -1.64
#